data_AF-A0A6J6WQW8-F1
#
_entry.id   AF-A0A6J6WQW8-F1
#
_cell.length_a   1.000
_cell.length_b   1.000
_cell.length_c   1.000
_cell.angle_alpha   90.00
_cell.angle_beta   90.00
_cell.angle_gamma   90.00
#
_symmetry.space_group_name_H-M   'P 1'
#
loop_
_entity.id
_entity.type
_entity.pdbx_description
1 polymer ?
#
loop_
_entity_poly.entity_id
_entity_poly.type
_entity_poly.pdbx_seq_one_letter_code
_entity_poly.pdbx_strand_id
1 'polypeptide(L)' 'MNSHKQNPAELLADPARVTVSVSQAAAILGVAKSTAHNTYKTTGFLCSGVPVLRVGKRCVVSVAHLRSALGLDDLVPA' A
#
# COMPACT_ATOMS: atom_id res chain seq x y z
N MET A 1 13.06 7.19 -19.81
CA MET A 1 11.83 6.53 -19.30
C MET A 1 11.26 7.44 -18.22
N ASN A 2 10.30 8.28 -18.57
CA ASN A 2 9.76 9.29 -17.65
C ASN A 2 8.93 8.58 -16.59
N SER A 3 9.48 8.50 -15.38
CA SER A 3 8.75 7.95 -14.23
C SER A 3 7.66 8.96 -13.88
N HIS A 4 6.42 8.70 -14.31
CA HIS A 4 5.25 9.39 -13.78
C HIS A 4 5.23 9.09 -12.28
N LYS A 5 5.75 10.02 -11.47
CA LYS A 5 5.75 9.92 -10.02
C LYS A 5 4.32 10.14 -9.57
N GLN A 6 3.49 9.10 -9.65
CA GLN A 6 2.09 9.16 -9.23
C GLN A 6 2.05 9.59 -7.77
N ASN A 7 1.20 10.57 -7.47
CA ASN A 7 1.06 11.11 -6.13
C ASN A 7 0.51 10.00 -5.21
N PRO A 8 1.13 9.72 -4.05
CA PRO A 8 0.62 8.72 -3.10
C PRO A 8 -0.84 8.92 -2.72
N ALA A 9 -1.29 10.18 -2.58
CA ALA A 9 -2.68 10.49 -2.27
C ALA A 9 -3.64 10.08 -3.40
N GLU A 10 -3.27 10.28 -4.66
CA GLU A 10 -4.07 9.86 -5.81
C GLU A 10 -4.19 8.34 -5.89
N LEU A 11 -3.10 7.61 -5.59
CA LEU A 11 -3.13 6.15 -5.53
C LEU A 11 -4.09 5.62 -4.47
N LEU A 12 -4.21 6.33 -3.35
CA LEU A 12 -5.10 5.97 -2.26
C LEU A 12 -6.55 6.40 -2.53
N ALA A 13 -6.78 7.45 -3.32
CA ALA A 13 -8.11 7.97 -3.63
C ALA A 13 -8.79 7.29 -4.83
N ASP A 14 -8.01 6.69 -5.74
CA ASP A 14 -8.52 6.03 -6.95
C ASP A 14 -9.42 4.82 -6.60
N PRO A 15 -10.73 4.86 -6.89
CA PRO A 15 -11.65 3.77 -6.57
C PRO A 15 -11.46 2.54 -7.45
N ALA A 16 -10.91 2.69 -8.67
CA ALA A 16 -10.64 1.56 -9.57
C ALA A 16 -9.39 0.76 -9.12
N ARG A 17 -8.61 1.31 -8.19
CA ARG A 17 -7.37 0.70 -7.72
C ARG A 17 -7.59 -0.09 -6.45
N VAL A 18 -7.64 -1.41 -6.61
CA VAL A 18 -7.81 -2.35 -5.48
C VAL A 18 -6.50 -2.68 -4.76
N THR A 19 -5.36 -2.56 -5.43
CA THR A 19 -4.04 -2.89 -4.86
C THR A 19 -2.96 -1.90 -5.25
N VAL A 20 -1.94 -1.78 -4.39
CA VAL A 20 -0.71 -1.03 -4.66
C VAL A 20 0.51 -1.87 -4.31
N SER A 21 1.66 -1.57 -4.94
CA SER A 21 2.91 -2.23 -4.58
C SER A 21 3.37 -1.82 -3.17
N VAL A 22 4.21 -2.65 -2.53
CA VAL A 22 4.82 -2.31 -1.23
C VAL A 22 5.58 -0.98 -1.27
N SER A 23 6.24 -0.66 -2.40
CA SER A 23 6.95 0.62 -2.55
C SER A 23 6.02 1.83 -2.58
N GLN A 24 4.86 1.70 -3.24
CA GLN A 24 3.83 2.73 -3.23
C GLN A 24 3.20 2.88 -1.85
N ALA A 25 2.90 1.75 -1.19
CA ALA A 25 2.36 1.77 0.16
C ALA A 25 3.32 2.41 1.17
N ALA A 26 4.63 2.17 1.05
CA ALA A 26 5.64 2.83 1.85
C ALA A 26 5.61 4.36 1.68
N ALA A 27 5.45 4.84 0.44
CA ALA A 27 5.31 6.27 0.15
C ALA A 27 4.02 6.86 0.73
N ILE A 28 2.91 6.11 0.69
CA ILE A 28 1.62 6.51 1.29
C ILE A 28 1.75 6.64 2.82
N LEU A 29 2.38 5.65 3.47
CA LEU A 29 2.56 5.62 4.92
C LEU A 29 3.65 6.58 5.43
N GLY A 30 4.44 7.18 4.54
CA GLY A 30 5.57 8.05 4.92
C GLY A 30 6.74 7.29 5.56
N VAL A 31 6.91 6.00 5.25
CA VAL A 31 8.01 5.17 5.77
C VAL A 31 9.05 4.87 4.69
N ALA A 32 10.29 4.64 5.11
CA ALA A 32 11.34 4.24 4.18
C ALA A 32 11.00 2.90 3.50
N LYS A 33 11.28 2.81 2.19
CA LYS A 33 11.05 1.58 1.39
C LYS A 33 11.79 0.38 1.96
N SER A 34 13.02 0.56 2.41
CA SER A 34 13.82 -0.50 3.05
C SER A 34 13.14 -1.04 4.30
N THR A 35 12.61 -0.16 5.15
CA THR A 35 11.86 -0.52 6.35
C THR A 35 10.63 -1.33 5.99
N ALA A 36 9.79 -0.85 5.07
CA ALA A 36 8.61 -1.57 4.61
C ALA A 36 8.96 -2.97 4.06
N HIS A 37 10.01 -3.06 3.25
CA HIS A 37 10.46 -4.34 2.69
C HIS A 37 11.02 -5.29 3.74
N ASN A 38 11.73 -4.79 4.74
CA ASN A 38 12.22 -5.58 5.84
C ASN A 38 11.06 -6.13 6.67
N THR A 39 10.13 -5.26 7.09
CA THR A 39 8.99 -5.63 7.92
C THR A 39 8.15 -6.74 7.31
N TYR A 40 7.75 -6.64 6.03
CA TYR A 40 6.92 -7.71 5.45
C TYR A 40 7.69 -9.00 5.22
N LYS A 41 9.00 -8.94 4.96
CA LYS A 41 9.81 -10.16 4.82
C LYS A 41 9.90 -10.93 6.13
N THR A 42 9.91 -10.22 7.25
CA THR A 42 9.98 -10.81 8.59
C THR A 42 8.61 -11.23 9.11
N THR A 43 7.57 -10.43 8.86
CA THR A 43 6.25 -10.60 9.52
C THR A 43 5.15 -11.06 8.58
N GLY A 44 5.28 -10.85 7.27
CA GLY A 44 4.19 -10.99 6.30
C GLY A 44 3.27 -9.76 6.21
N PHE A 45 3.47 -8.74 7.04
CA PHE A 45 2.65 -7.54 7.11
C PHE A 45 3.45 -6.28 6.77
N LEU A 46 2.79 -5.28 6.22
CA LEU A 46 3.39 -3.96 5.98
C LEU A 46 3.44 -3.16 7.29
N CYS A 47 2.31 -3.16 7.99
CA CYS A 47 2.10 -2.66 9.34
C CYS A 47 0.94 -3.46 9.96
N SER A 48 0.59 -3.17 11.22
CA SER A 48 -0.52 -3.85 11.89
C SER A 48 -1.80 -3.78 11.05
N GLY A 49 -2.44 -4.93 10.79
CA GLY A 49 -3.68 -5.03 10.01
C GLY A 49 -3.52 -4.94 8.48
N VAL A 50 -2.32 -4.71 7.93
CA VAL A 50 -2.10 -4.62 6.48
C VAL A 50 -1.26 -5.79 5.97
N PRO A 51 -1.87 -6.90 5.54
CA PRO A 51 -1.15 -8.06 5.01
C PRO A 51 -0.52 -7.75 3.65
N VAL A 52 0.66 -8.31 3.39
CA VAL A 52 1.29 -8.27 2.07
C VAL A 52 0.95 -9.54 1.30
N LEU A 53 0.35 -9.36 0.12
CA LEU A 53 -0.03 -10.42 -0.78
C LEU A 53 1.08 -10.67 -1.81
N ARG A 54 1.51 -11.92 -1.94
CA ARG A 54 2.42 -12.36 -3.00
C ARG A 54 1.61 -12.80 -4.22
N VAL A 55 1.74 -12.08 -5.33
CA VAL A 55 1.12 -12.42 -6.61
C VAL A 55 2.22 -12.69 -7.64
N GLY A 56 2.56 -13.96 -7.81
CA GLY A 56 3.73 -14.38 -8.58
C GLY A 56 5.01 -13.72 -8.05
N LYS A 57 5.69 -12.95 -8.89
CA LYS A 57 6.91 -12.20 -8.52
C LYS A 57 6.64 -10.90 -7.76
N ARG A 58 5.40 -10.41 -7.75
CA ARG A 58 5.03 -9.10 -7.18
C ARG A 58 4.55 -9.24 -5.73
N CYS A 59 4.85 -8.24 -4.91
CA CYS A 59 4.30 -8.08 -3.57
C CYS A 59 3.41 -6.84 -3.56
N VAL A 60 2.13 -7.01 -3.24
CA VAL A 60 1.12 -5.96 -3.27
C VAL A 60 0.36 -5.93 -1.95
N VAL A 61 -0.28 -4.80 -1.66
CA VAL A 61 -1.18 -4.63 -0.53
C VAL A 61 -2.55 -4.17 -1.03
N SER A 62 -3.58 -4.57 -0.31
CA SER A 62 -4.95 -4.08 -0.56
C SER A 62 -5.04 -2.61 -0.16
N VAL A 63 -5.62 -1.79 -1.04
CA VAL A 63 -5.90 -0.38 -0.76
C VAL A 63 -6.92 -0.26 0.38
N ALA A 64 -7.89 -1.17 0.47
CA ALA A 64 -8.88 -1.16 1.56
C ALA A 64 -8.23 -1.36 2.93
N HIS A 65 -7.36 -2.37 3.08
CA HIS A 65 -6.63 -2.57 4.34
C HIS A 65 -5.73 -1.38 4.67
N LEU A 66 -5.11 -0.77 3.65
CA LEU A 66 -4.27 0.42 3.85
C LEU A 66 -5.07 1.64 4.30
N ARG A 67 -6.25 1.88 3.72
CA ARG A 67 -7.19 2.92 4.16
C ARG A 67 -7.62 2.68 5.60
N SER A 68 -7.95 1.44 5.94
CA SER A 68 -8.35 1.08 7.30
C SER A 68 -7.26 1.30 8.34
N ALA A 69 -6.03 0.92 8.02
CA ALA A 69 -4.88 1.19 8.89
C ALA A 69 -4.58 2.69 9.08
N LEU A 70 -5.07 3.54 8.17
CA LEU A 70 -4.98 5.00 8.26
C LEU A 70 -6.23 5.64 8.90
N GLY A 71 -7.26 4.87 9.25
CA GLY A 71 -8.53 5.38 9.77
C GLY A 71 -9.38 6.09 8.71
N LEU A 72 -9.29 5.66 7.45
CA LEU A 72 -9.93 6.27 6.28
C LEU A 72 -11.04 5.40 5.68
N ASP A 73 -11.71 4.59 6.52
CA ASP A 73 -12.72 3.61 6.10
C ASP A 73 -13.92 4.25 5.38
N ASP A 74 -14.29 5.48 5.76
CA ASP A 74 -15.43 6.23 5.22
C ASP A 74 -15.20 6.86 3.83
N LEU A 75 -13.99 6.79 3.26
CA LEU A 75 -13.70 7.36 1.95
C LEU A 75 -14.13 6.47 0.76
N VAL A 76 -14.84 5.38 1.02
CA VAL A 76 -15.38 4.49 -0.02
C VAL A 76 -16.91 4.63 -0.05
N PRO A 77 -17.52 5.11 -1.16
CA PRO A 77 -18.97 5.05 -1.29
C PRO A 77 -19.42 3.58 -1.28
N ALA A 78 -20.46 3.30 -0.50
CA ALA A 78 -21.10 1.99 -0.37
C ALA A 78 -21.58 1.41 -1.72
#